data_AF-A0A6A7K6W2-F1
#
_entry.id   AF-A0A6A7K6W2-F1
#
_cell.length_a   1.000
_cell.length_b   1.000
_cell.length_c   1.000
_cell.angle_alpha   90.00
_cell.angle_beta   90.00
_cell.angle_gamma   90.00
#
_symmetry.space_group_name_H-M   'P 1'
#
loop_
_entity.id
_entity.type
_entity.pdbx_description
1 polymer ?
#
loop_
_entity_poly.entity_id
_entity_poly.type
_entity_poly.pdbx_seq_one_letter_code
_entity_poly.pdbx_strand_id
1 'polypeptide(L)'
;MNKHRAFTLLEVVVSVFIFSILSISMFISLKFALDAHSISVERYRLVQNGQGTLENVIDEMKSYDDISEITPEIIWDISTKYKDDSGDYYVSITQISHDNLYIIKIIYKESRYESLCTQIYIN
;
A
#
# COMPACT_ATOMS: atom_id res chain seq x y z
N MET A 1 -51.87 -31.53 -30.49
CA MET A 1 -50.40 -31.68 -30.41
C MET A 1 -49.65 -30.45 -29.88
N ASN A 2 -50.30 -29.47 -29.22
CA ASN A 2 -49.65 -28.20 -28.81
C ASN A 2 -49.44 -28.02 -27.29
N LYS A 3 -49.98 -28.90 -26.43
CA LYS A 3 -49.89 -28.75 -24.97
C LYS A 3 -48.47 -28.99 -24.41
N HIS A 4 -47.75 -29.98 -24.95
CA HIS A 4 -46.39 -30.28 -24.48
C HIS A 4 -45.37 -29.20 -24.85
N ARG A 5 -45.47 -28.57 -26.03
CA ARG A 5 -44.59 -27.47 -26.44
C ARG A 5 -44.68 -26.23 -25.54
N ALA A 6 -45.87 -25.88 -25.09
CA ALA A 6 -46.08 -24.75 -24.20
C ALA A 6 -45.47 -24.99 -22.80
N PHE A 7 -45.53 -26.24 -22.31
CA PHE A 7 -44.93 -26.64 -21.05
C PHE A 7 -43.40 -26.56 -21.10
N THR A 8 -42.79 -27.05 -22.19
CA THR A 8 -41.34 -26.96 -22.42
C THR A 8 -40.85 -25.51 -22.59
N LEU A 9 -41.63 -24.64 -23.24
CA LEU A 9 -41.27 -23.22 -23.38
C LEU A 9 -41.25 -22.52 -22.01
N LEU A 10 -42.25 -22.79 -21.17
CA LEU A 10 -42.34 -22.21 -19.83
C LEU A 10 -41.18 -22.67 -18.94
N GLU A 11 -40.80 -23.95 -19.00
CA GLU A 11 -39.62 -24.48 -18.29
C GLU A 11 -38.32 -23.80 -18.73
N VAL A 12 -38.16 -23.52 -20.02
CA VAL A 12 -36.99 -22.79 -20.54
C VAL A 12 -36.94 -21.36 -20.01
N VAL A 13 -38.07 -20.64 -20.00
CA VAL A 13 -38.14 -19.26 -19.47
C VAL A 13 -37.80 -19.23 -17.98
N VAL A 14 -38.34 -20.16 -17.19
CA VAL A 14 -38.04 -20.25 -15.76
C VAL A 14 -36.55 -20.59 -15.52
N SER A 15 -35.99 -21.50 -16.31
CA SER A 15 -34.57 -21.87 -16.22
C SER A 15 -33.65 -20.69 -16.53
N VAL A 16 -33.96 -19.92 -17.58
CA VAL A 16 -33.22 -18.70 -17.94
C VAL A 16 -33.35 -17.64 -16.85
N PHE A 17 -34.52 -17.51 -16.22
CA PHE A 17 -34.75 -16.55 -15.14
C PHE A 17 -33.92 -16.91 -13.90
N ILE A 18 -33.94 -18.17 -13.47
CA ILE A 18 -33.12 -18.66 -12.35
C ILE A 18 -31.62 -18.50 -12.67
N PHE A 19 -31.19 -18.88 -13.87
CA PHE A 19 -29.80 -18.72 -14.29
C PHE A 19 -29.37 -17.24 -14.31
N SER A 20 -30.24 -16.34 -14.77
CA SER A 20 -29.99 -14.90 -14.77
C SER A 20 -29.81 -14.36 -13.35
N ILE A 21 -30.65 -14.78 -12.40
CA ILE A 21 -30.52 -14.38 -10.99
C ILE A 21 -29.17 -14.84 -10.42
N LEU A 22 -28.82 -16.11 -10.61
CA LEU A 22 -27.54 -16.65 -10.15
C LEU A 22 -26.35 -15.93 -10.79
N SER A 23 -26.43 -15.65 -12.09
CA SER A 23 -25.40 -14.94 -12.83
C SER A 23 -25.21 -13.51 -12.30
N ILE A 24 -26.30 -12.78 -12.04
CA ILE A 24 -26.24 -11.43 -11.46
C ILE A 24 -25.54 -11.46 -10.10
N SER A 25 -25.90 -12.41 -9.23
CA SER A 25 -25.23 -12.57 -7.93
C SER A 25 -23.73 -12.84 -8.09
N MET A 26 -23.33 -13.71 -9.03
CA MET A 26 -21.92 -13.98 -9.32
C MET A 26 -21.19 -12.73 -9.84
N PHE A 27 -21.80 -11.94 -10.72
CA PHE A 27 -21.21 -10.69 -11.22
C PHE A 27 -21.01 -9.68 -10.09
N ILE A 28 -21.96 -9.56 -9.17
CA ILE A 28 -21.83 -8.69 -8.00
C ILE A 28 -20.66 -9.15 -7.12
N SER A 29 -20.58 -10.45 -6.79
CA SER A 29 -19.47 -11.00 -6.02
C SER A 29 -18.11 -10.79 -6.71
N LEU A 30 -18.04 -10.96 -8.03
CA LEU A 30 -16.83 -10.71 -8.80
C LEU A 30 -16.43 -9.24 -8.74
N LYS A 31 -17.38 -8.30 -8.87
CA LYS A 31 -17.10 -6.87 -8.73
C LYS A 31 -16.51 -6.55 -7.35
N PHE A 32 -17.12 -7.06 -6.28
CA PHE A 32 -16.59 -6.89 -4.93
C PHE A 32 -15.16 -7.44 -4.79
N ALA A 33 -14.88 -8.61 -5.36
CA ALA A 33 -13.55 -9.20 -5.33
C ALA A 33 -12.51 -8.35 -6.09
N LEU A 34 -12.88 -7.80 -7.24
CA LEU A 34 -12.02 -6.92 -8.03
C LEU A 34 -11.75 -5.60 -7.30
N ASP A 35 -12.77 -4.99 -6.70
CA ASP A 35 -12.63 -3.75 -5.92
C ASP A 35 -11.72 -3.98 -4.70
N ALA A 36 -11.92 -5.09 -3.97
CA ALA A 36 -11.07 -5.47 -2.85
C ALA A 36 -9.63 -5.73 -3.28
N HIS A 37 -9.42 -6.38 -4.42
CA HIS A 37 -8.09 -6.63 -4.96
C HIS A 37 -7.39 -5.32 -5.35
N SER A 38 -8.08 -4.42 -6.05
CA SER A 38 -7.55 -3.11 -6.44
C SER A 38 -7.08 -2.32 -5.22
N ILE A 39 -7.91 -2.27 -4.18
CA ILE A 39 -7.54 -1.64 -2.91
C ILE A 39 -6.28 -2.32 -2.37
N SER A 40 -6.28 -3.66 -2.25
CA SER A 40 -5.14 -4.40 -1.72
C SER A 40 -3.83 -4.14 -2.48
N VAL A 41 -3.88 -4.04 -3.81
CA VAL A 41 -2.70 -3.77 -4.65
C VAL A 41 -2.16 -2.37 -4.40
N GLU A 42 -3.04 -1.38 -4.33
CA GLU A 42 -2.66 0.00 -4.04
C GLU A 42 -2.00 0.11 -2.65
N ARG A 43 -2.59 -0.54 -1.63
CA ARG A 43 -2.02 -0.59 -0.28
C ARG A 43 -0.65 -1.25 -0.27
N TYR A 44 -0.52 -2.38 -0.97
CA TYR A 44 0.75 -3.10 -1.05
C TYR A 44 1.83 -2.24 -1.72
N ARG A 45 1.48 -1.53 -2.81
CA ARG A 45 2.38 -0.60 -3.49
C ARG A 45 2.84 0.52 -2.57
N LEU A 46 1.94 1.10 -1.76
CA LEU A 46 2.29 2.14 -0.81
C LEU A 46 3.31 1.65 0.24
N VAL A 47 3.10 0.45 0.78
CA VAL A 47 4.04 -0.16 1.75
C VAL A 47 5.39 -0.45 1.09
N GLN A 48 5.40 -1.03 -0.12
CA GLN A 48 6.64 -1.27 -0.86
C GLN A 48 7.41 0.01 -1.16
N ASN A 49 6.71 1.08 -1.57
CA ASN A 49 7.34 2.38 -1.79
C ASN A 49 7.98 2.91 -0.50
N GLY A 50 7.26 2.82 0.62
CA GLY A 50 7.81 3.18 1.93
C GLY A 50 9.05 2.36 2.30
N GLN A 51 9.05 1.05 2.03
CA GLN A 51 10.21 0.18 2.26
C GLN A 51 11.41 0.58 1.39
N GLY A 52 11.20 0.80 0.09
CA GLY A 52 12.28 1.24 -0.80
C GLY A 52 12.83 2.62 -0.41
N THR A 53 11.96 3.55 -0.01
CA THR A 53 12.40 4.84 0.52
C THR A 53 13.20 4.70 1.81
N LEU A 54 12.78 3.82 2.72
CA LEU A 54 13.54 3.55 3.94
C LEU A 54 14.94 3.02 3.63
N GLU A 55 15.07 2.08 2.69
CA GLU A 55 16.37 1.55 2.25
C GLU A 55 17.25 2.65 1.63
N ASN A 56 16.70 3.50 0.77
CA ASN A 56 17.46 4.61 0.18
C ASN A 56 17.94 5.62 1.22
N VAL A 57 17.12 5.93 2.24
CA VAL A 57 17.52 6.83 3.33
C VAL A 57 18.61 6.19 4.20
N ILE A 58 18.53 4.88 4.47
CA ILE A 58 19.59 4.15 5.16
C ILE A 58 20.90 4.24 4.39
N ASP A 59 20.87 4.00 3.08
CA ASP A 59 22.07 3.99 2.24
C ASP A 59 22.68 5.39 2.13
N GLU A 60 21.86 6.43 1.99
CA GLU A 60 22.33 7.82 1.98
C GLU A 60 22.93 8.22 3.32
N MET A 61 22.26 7.92 4.44
CA MET A 61 22.80 8.21 5.78
C MET A 61 24.11 7.46 6.04
N LYS A 62 24.25 6.22 5.57
CA LYS A 62 25.49 5.44 5.69
C LYS A 62 26.60 5.88 4.74
N SER A 63 26.30 6.72 3.76
CA SER A 63 27.30 7.24 2.82
C SER A 63 28.12 8.41 3.38
N TYR A 64 27.68 8.98 4.51
CA TYR A 64 28.45 9.98 5.24
C TYR A 64 29.53 9.27 6.06
N ASP A 65 30.80 9.59 5.76
CA ASP A 65 31.99 8.99 6.38
C ASP A 65 32.30 9.60 7.77
N ASP A 66 31.76 10.78 8.09
CA ASP A 66 31.92 11.44 9.39
C ASP A 66 30.55 11.92 9.91
N ILE A 67 30.25 11.59 11.16
CA ILE A 67 29.07 12.06 11.88
C ILE A 67 28.96 13.59 11.89
N SER A 68 30.09 14.30 11.87
CA SER A 68 30.12 15.76 11.90
C SER A 68 29.48 16.39 10.66
N GLU A 69 29.35 15.62 9.57
CA GLU A 69 28.67 16.01 8.34
C GLU A 69 27.14 15.90 8.45
N ILE A 70 26.63 15.11 9.40
CA ILE A 70 25.19 14.89 9.58
C ILE A 70 24.62 15.95 10.52
N THR A 71 24.46 17.15 9.98
CA THR A 71 23.84 18.27 10.69
C THR A 71 22.31 18.18 10.64
N PRO A 72 21.59 18.94 11.50
CA PRO A 72 20.14 19.03 11.41
C PRO A 72 19.63 19.50 10.04
N GLU A 73 20.39 20.33 9.33
CA GLU A 73 20.09 20.76 7.96
C GLU A 73 20.17 19.60 6.98
N ILE A 74 21.21 18.76 7.06
CA ILE A 74 21.33 17.55 6.23
C ILE A 74 20.19 16.57 6.51
N ILE A 75 19.83 16.39 7.78
CA ILE A 75 18.68 15.55 8.16
C ILE A 75 17.38 16.08 7.54
N TRP A 76 17.18 17.40 7.57
CA TRP A 76 16.03 18.04 6.94
C TRP A 76 16.03 17.87 5.43
N ASP A 77 17.18 18.04 4.79
CA ASP A 77 17.35 17.88 3.34
C ASP A 77 17.07 16.44 2.91
N ILE A 78 17.60 15.43 3.61
CA ILE A 78 17.30 14.02 3.33
C ILE A 78 15.80 13.74 3.52
N SER A 79 15.22 14.21 4.63
CA SER A 79 13.80 13.96 4.93
C SER A 79 12.87 14.61 3.90
N THR A 80 13.25 15.76 3.34
CA THR A 80 12.48 16.46 2.30
C THR A 80 12.71 15.89 0.91
N LYS A 81 13.95 15.47 0.59
CA LYS A 81 14.32 14.79 -0.67
C LYS A 81 13.55 13.49 -0.88
N TYR A 82 13.38 12.71 0.18
CA TYR A 82 12.69 11.40 0.15
C TYR A 82 11.22 11.47 0.55
N LYS A 83 10.64 12.67 0.57
CA LYS A 83 9.22 12.83 0.79
C LYS A 83 8.44 12.20 -0.37
N ASP A 84 7.33 11.55 -0.05
CA ASP A 84 6.41 11.06 -1.05
C ASP A 84 5.70 12.22 -1.78
N ASP A 85 5.82 12.27 -3.10
CA ASP A 85 5.17 13.28 -3.95
C ASP A 85 3.64 13.24 -3.84
N SER A 86 3.08 12.05 -3.57
CA SER A 86 1.63 11.88 -3.39
C SER A 86 1.16 12.35 -2.01
N GLY A 87 2.08 12.54 -1.06
CA GLY A 87 1.80 12.95 0.31
C GLY A 87 1.19 11.85 1.19
N ASP A 88 1.37 10.59 0.81
CA ASP A 88 0.84 9.42 1.52
C ASP A 88 1.69 9.06 2.75
N TYR A 89 2.97 9.44 2.75
CA TYR A 89 3.87 9.31 3.91
C TYR A 89 4.92 10.41 3.94
N TYR A 90 5.61 10.53 5.07
CA TYR A 90 6.80 11.37 5.22
C TYR A 90 7.91 10.62 5.97
N VAL A 91 9.14 11.07 5.75
CA VAL A 91 10.33 10.53 6.41
C VAL A 91 10.60 11.35 7.67
N SER A 92 10.89 10.67 8.77
CA SER A 92 11.35 11.27 10.02
C SER A 92 12.64 10.60 10.44
N ILE A 93 13.69 11.40 10.60
CA ILE A 93 14.98 10.95 11.10
C ILE A 93 15.20 11.61 12.47
N THR A 94 15.59 10.84 13.47
CA THR A 94 15.78 11.34 14.83
C THR A 94 17.04 10.73 15.44
N GLN A 95 17.96 11.58 15.89
CA GLN A 95 19.12 11.15 16.66
C GLN A 95 18.69 10.78 18.08
N ILE A 96 19.01 9.56 18.54
CA ILE A 96 18.67 9.11 19.90
C ILE A 96 19.74 9.53 20.92
N SER A 97 21.01 9.42 20.55
CA SER A 97 22.15 9.64 21.44
C SER A 97 23.25 10.44 20.73
N HIS A 98 24.14 11.04 21.52
CA HIS A 98 25.42 11.57 21.04
C HIS A 98 26.33 10.47 20.43
N ASP A 99 25.97 9.19 20.55
CA ASP A 99 26.71 8.04 20.02
C ASP A 99 26.26 7.63 18.61
N ASN A 100 26.08 8.59 17.70
CA ASN A 100 25.88 8.32 16.26
C ASN A 100 24.69 7.39 15.90
N LEU A 101 23.70 7.27 16.78
CA LEU A 101 22.55 6.40 16.60
C LEU A 101 21.33 7.20 16.13
N TYR A 102 20.83 6.83 14.96
CA TYR A 102 19.67 7.46 14.33
C TYR A 102 18.52 6.47 14.18
N ILE A 103 17.31 6.94 14.44
CA ILE A 103 16.06 6.28 14.06
C ILE A 103 15.60 6.89 12.75
N ILE A 104 15.33 6.06 11.77
CA ILE A 104 14.64 6.45 10.54
C ILE A 104 13.25 5.84 10.57
N LYS A 105 12.23 6.67 10.32
CA LYS A 105 10.82 6.29 10.27
C LYS A 105 10.17 6.75 8.98
N ILE A 106 9.39 5.85 8.38
CA ILE A 106 8.38 6.19 7.38
C ILE A 106 7.04 6.27 8.11
N ILE A 107 6.45 7.47 8.13
CA ILE A 107 5.18 7.71 8.83
C ILE A 107 4.10 7.91 7.78
N TYR A 108 3.21 6.92 7.67
CA TYR A 108 2.04 6.99 6.80
C TYR A 108 1.00 7.95 7.35
N LYS A 109 0.37 8.70 6.45
CA LYS A 109 -0.72 9.63 6.80
C LYS A 109 -1.99 8.89 7.22
N GLU A 110 -2.24 7.73 6.63
CA GLU A 110 -3.36 6.89 7.04
C GLU A 110 -3.01 6.09 8.30
N SER A 111 -3.80 6.27 9.37
CA SER A 111 -3.56 5.67 10.69
C SER A 111 -3.63 4.15 10.76
N ARG A 112 -4.11 3.50 9.70
CA ARG A 112 -4.22 2.03 9.62
C ARG A 112 -2.92 1.34 9.25
N TYR A 113 -1.93 2.07 8.73
CA TYR A 113 -0.59 1.52 8.51
C TYR A 113 0.27 1.79 9.73
N GLU A 114 0.99 0.75 10.17
CA GLU A 114 2.07 0.93 11.12
C GLU A 114 3.23 1.66 10.43
N SER A 115 3.92 2.51 11.17
CA SER A 115 5.12 3.17 10.65
C SER A 115 6.22 2.13 10.43
N LEU A 116 6.94 2.25 9.32
CA LEU A 116 8.17 1.48 9.13
C LEU A 116 9.27 2.20 9.89
N CYS A 117 10.07 1.46 10.65
CA CYS A 117 11.09 2.02 11.50
C CYS A 117 12.33 1.15 11.46
N THR A 118 13.50 1.79 11.44
CA THR A 118 14.78 1.13 11.59
C THR A 118 15.72 2.01 12.41
N GLN A 119 16.79 1.40 12.90
CA GLN A 119 17.86 2.08 13.60
C GLN A 119 19.15 1.87 12.84
N ILE A 120 19.91 2.94 12.65
CA ILE A 120 21.22 2.90 12.01
C ILE A 120 22.27 3.53 12.92
N TYR A 121 23.44 2.91 12.92
CA TYR A 121 24.64 3.44 13.55
C TYR A 121 25.57 3.94 12.45
N ILE A 122 26.16 5.10 12.66
CA ILE A 122 27.10 5.74 11.72
C ILE A 122 28.45 5.80 12.41
N ASN A 123 29.47 5.23 11.78
CA ASN A 123 30.81 5.15 12.37
C ASN A 123 31.54 6.48 12.24
#